data_AF-A0A963V8N2-F1
#
_entry.id   AF-A0A963V8N2-F1
#
_cell.length_a   1.000
_cell.length_b   1.000
_cell.length_c   1.000
_cell.angle_alpha   90.00
_cell.angle_beta   90.00
_cell.angle_gamma   90.00
#
_symmetry.space_group_name_H-M   'P 1'
#
loop_
_entity.id
_entity.type
_entity.pdbx_description
1 polymer ?
#
loop_
_entity_poly.entity_id
_entity_poly.type
_entity_poly.pdbx_seq_one_letter_code
_entity_poly.pdbx_strand_id
1 'polypeptide(L)' 'MFYKDERLALFIDGSNLYAAAKALGFDIDYKLLRQEFERRGKLLRAFYYTALL' A
#
# COMPACT_ATOMS: atom_id res chain seq x y z
N MET A 1 -14.97 -4.72 -8.49
CA MET A 1 -14.14 -5.22 -9.62
C MET A 1 -13.50 -3.98 -10.22
N PHE A 2 -12.18 -3.86 -10.18
CA PHE A 2 -11.50 -2.70 -10.77
C PHE A 2 -11.48 -2.87 -12.29
N TYR A 3 -11.87 -1.85 -13.04
CA TYR A 3 -11.71 -1.88 -14.48
C TYR A 3 -10.23 -1.66 -14.83
N LYS A 4 -9.75 -2.30 -15.91
CA LYS A 4 -8.32 -2.28 -16.31
C LYS A 4 -7.74 -0.85 -16.42
N ASP A 5 -8.57 0.12 -16.78
CA ASP A 5 -8.18 1.52 -16.98
C ASP A 5 -8.57 2.46 -15.82
N GLU A 6 -9.12 1.90 -14.74
CA GLU A 6 -9.51 2.67 -13.58
C GLU A 6 -8.27 3.21 -12.85
N ARG A 7 -8.31 4.49 -12.50
CA ARG A 7 -7.18 5.17 -11.85
C ARG A 7 -7.19 4.84 -10.36
N LEU A 8 -6.07 4.33 -9.86
CA LEU A 8 -5.91 3.94 -8.46
C LEU A 8 -4.90 4.85 -7.76
N ALA A 9 -5.10 5.06 -6.47
CA ALA A 9 -4.13 5.67 -5.58
C ALA A 9 -4.12 4.94 -4.23
N LEU A 10 -2.94 4.76 -3.65
CA LEU A 10 -2.74 4.15 -2.34
C LEU A 10 -2.28 5.21 -1.34
N PHE A 11 -2.94 5.25 -0.19
CA PHE A 11 -2.60 6.11 0.94
C PHE A 11 -2.45 5.23 2.16
N ILE A 12 -1.23 5.04 2.63
CA ILE A 12 -0.88 4.11 3.69
C ILE A 12 -0.51 4.89 4.93
N ASP A 13 -1.21 4.62 6.04
CA ASP A 13 -0.76 5.02 7.37
C ASP A 13 0.36 4.09 7.82
N GLY A 14 1.60 4.57 7.72
CA GLY A 14 2.79 3.77 7.95
C GLY A 14 2.98 3.36 9.40
N SER A 15 2.66 4.24 10.34
CA SER A 15 2.83 3.95 11.77
C SER A 15 1.88 2.84 12.22
N ASN A 16 0.61 2.95 11.85
CA ASN A 16 -0.39 1.94 12.23
C ASN A 16 -0.20 0.63 11.47
N LEU A 17 0.15 0.69 10.18
CA LEU A 17 0.42 -0.51 9.39
C LEU A 17 1.65 -1.27 9.90
N TYR A 18 2.73 -0.55 10.22
CA TYR A 18 3.94 -1.15 10.79
C TYR A 18 3.66 -1.80 12.16
N ALA A 19 2.93 -1.11 13.04
CA ALA A 19 2.54 -1.65 14.34
C ALA A 19 1.70 -2.94 14.21
N ALA A 20 0.75 -2.95 13.27
CA ALA A 20 -0.09 -4.12 13.00
C ALA A 20 0.72 -5.31 12.46
N ALA A 21 1.60 -5.08 11.48
CA ALA A 21 2.46 -6.13 10.92
C ALA A 21 3.39 -6.74 11.97
N LYS A 22 3.99 -5.88 12.81
CA LYS A 22 4.82 -6.31 13.95
C LYS A 22 4.04 -7.14 14.96
N ALA A 23 2.82 -6.73 15.31
CA ALA A 23 1.96 -7.48 16.23
C ALA A 23 1.57 -8.87 15.67
N LEU A 24 1.44 -8.99 14.35
CA LEU A 24 1.13 -10.23 13.65
C LEU A 24 2.38 -11.05 13.26
N GLY A 25 3.59 -10.55 13.56
CA GLY A 25 4.83 -11.28 13.35
C GLY A 25 5.26 -11.43 11.89
N PHE A 26 4.89 -10.51 11.01
CA PHE A 26 5.33 -10.51 9.63
C PHE A 26 5.83 -9.13 9.17
N ASP A 27 6.68 -9.15 8.14
CA ASP A 27 7.14 -7.96 7.44
C ASP A 27 6.33 -7.72 6.17
N ILE A 28 6.12 -6.47 5.83
CA ILE A 28 5.40 -6.10 4.61
C ILE A 28 6.38 -5.95 3.46
N ASP A 29 6.20 -6.77 2.42
CA ASP A 29 6.82 -6.52 1.12
C ASP A 29 6.02 -5.44 0.36
N TYR A 30 6.49 -4.20 0.48
CA TYR A 30 5.87 -3.06 -0.21
C TYR A 30 5.99 -3.14 -1.74
N LYS A 31 6.96 -3.89 -2.28
CA LYS A 31 7.09 -4.10 -3.73
C LYS A 31 5.98 -5.03 -4.22
N LEU A 32 5.75 -6.14 -3.51
CA LEU A 32 4.65 -7.06 -3.78
C LEU A 32 3.30 -6.35 -3.63
N LEU A 33 3.14 -5.55 -2.57
CA LEU A 33 1.93 -4.76 -2.34
C LEU A 33 1.64 -3.83 -3.53
N ARG A 34 2.63 -3.04 -3.98
CA ARG A 34 2.47 -2.14 -5.14
C ARG A 34 2.08 -2.91 -6.41
N GLN A 35 2.76 -4.03 -6.69
CA GLN A 35 2.49 -4.86 -7.86
C GLN A 35 1.06 -5.39 -7.89
N GLU A 36 0.52 -5.78 -6.73
CA GLU A 36 -0.85 -6.28 -6.66
C GLU A 36 -1.89 -5.22 -7.03
N PHE A 37 -1.64 -3.94 -6.72
CA PHE A 37 -2.52 -2.85 -7.14
C PHE A 37 -2.30 -2.42 -8.59
N GLU A 38 -1.07 -2.48 -9.10
CA GLU A 38 -0.77 -2.25 -10.52
C GLU A 38 -1.43 -3.29 -11.44
N ARG A 39 -1.58 -4.52 -10.97
CA ARG A 39 -2.30 -5.57 -11.69
C ARG A 39 -3.81 -5.32 -11.78
N ARG A 40 -4.36 -4.50 -10.88
CA ARG A 40 -5.81 -4.26 -10.75
C ARG A 40 -6.29 -3.01 -11.51
N GLY A 41 -5.39 -2.10 -11.89
CA GLY A 41 -5.73 -0.88 -12.61
C GLY A 41 -4.51 0.03 -12.80
N LYS A 42 -4.74 1.29 -13.19
CA LYS A 42 -3.67 2.26 -13.38
C LYS A 42 -3.31 2.93 -12.06
N LEU A 43 -2.35 2.36 -11.32
CA LEU A 43 -1.83 2.97 -10.10
C LEU A 43 -1.07 4.26 -10.43
N LEU A 44 -1.65 5.40 -10.05
CA LEU A 44 -1.05 6.71 -10.31
C LEU A 44 -0.12 7.17 -9.19
N ARG A 45 -0.47 6.82 -7.95
CA ARG A 45 0.22 7.29 -6.75
C ARG A 45 0.17 6.23 -5.66
N ALA A 46 1.27 6.13 -4.91
CA ALA A 46 1.31 5.38 -3.66
C ALA A 46 2.10 6.23 -2.65
N PHE A 47 1.46 6.58 -1.54
CA PHE A 47 2.05 7.36 -0.47
C PHE A 47 2.10 6.55 0.81
N TYR A 48 3.26 6.56 1.44
CA TYR A 48 3.49 5.98 2.75
C TYR A 48 3.72 7.11 3.75
N TYR A 49 2.75 7.34 4.63
CA TYR A 49 2.80 8.42 5.59
C TYR A 49 3.42 7.92 6.89
N THR A 50 4.58 8.49 7.24
CA THR A 50 5.20 8.28 8.54
C THR A 50 4.80 9.42 9.47
N ALA A 51 4.68 9.14 10.76
CA ALA A 51 4.75 10.22 11.75
C ALA A 51 6.13 10.87 11.63
N LEU A 52 6.17 12.13 11.19
CA LEU A 52 7.34 12.99 11.33
C LEU A 52 7.26 13.63 12.71
N LEU A 53 8.33 13.51 13.51
CA LEU A 53 8.49 14.25 14.77
C LEU A 53 9.09 15.63 14.48
#